data_AF-A0A540KY05-F1
#
_entry.id   AF-A0A540KY05-F1
#
_cell.length_a   1.000
_cell.length_b   1.000
_cell.length_c   1.000
_cell.angle_alpha   90.00
_cell.angle_beta   90.00
_cell.angle_gamma   90.00
#
_symmetry.space_group_name_H-M   'P 1'
#
loop_
_entity.id
_entity.type
_entity.pdbx_description
1 polymer ?
#
loop_
_entity_poly.entity_id
_entity_poly.type
_entity_poly.pdbx_seq_one_letter_code
_entity_poly.pdbx_strand_id
1 'polypeptide(L)' 'MFQLLQSAYSTISIQDTAVFLGMSEDDATTYVLQQGWVVDPASQMLTVKKQPIVTEQKLDASKLQNLTEYVFHLEH' A
#
# COMPACT_ATOMS: atom_id res chain seq x y z
N MET A 1 -13.45 5.82 -6.00
CA MET A 1 -12.40 5.31 -6.90
C MET A 1 -10.99 5.60 -6.38
N PHE A 2 -10.65 6.86 -6.10
CA PHE A 2 -9.30 7.24 -5.65
C PHE A 2 -8.79 6.50 -4.40
N GLN A 3 -9.66 6.31 -3.39
CA GLN A 3 -9.31 5.57 -2.17
C GLN A 3 -9.02 4.07 -2.42
N LEU A 4 -9.60 3.48 -3.48
CA LEU A 4 -9.28 2.11 -3.90
C LEU A 4 -7.88 2.05 -4.52
N LEU A 5 -7.53 3.01 -5.37
CA LEU A 5 -6.16 3.10 -5.91
C LEU A 5 -5.12 3.18 -4.78
N GLN A 6 -5.41 3.98 -3.73
CA GLN A 6 -4.53 4.13 -2.57
C GLN A 6 -4.34 2.85 -1.76
N SER A 7 -5.38 2.02 -1.66
CA SER A 7 -5.34 0.79 -0.88
C SER A 7 -4.83 -0.41 -1.69
N ALA A 8 -5.05 -0.43 -3.00
CA ALA A 8 -4.74 -1.57 -3.86
C ALA A 8 -3.37 -1.48 -4.53
N TYR A 9 -2.87 -0.27 -4.81
CA TYR A 9 -1.65 -0.06 -5.57
C TYR A 9 -0.61 0.70 -4.74
N SER A 10 0.61 0.17 -4.69
CA SER A 10 1.77 0.90 -4.19
C SER A 10 2.40 1.78 -5.29
N THR A 11 2.31 1.29 -6.53
CA THR A 11 2.76 1.97 -7.74
C THR A 11 1.77 1.66 -8.85
N ILE A 12 1.42 2.66 -9.66
CA ILE A 12 0.47 2.55 -10.78
C ILE A 12 0.91 3.46 -11.92
N SER A 13 0.68 3.10 -13.17
CA SER A 13 1.01 3.96 -14.31
C SER A 13 0.17 5.24 -14.33
N ILE A 14 0.74 6.31 -14.87
CA ILE A 14 0.04 7.59 -15.08
C ILE A 14 -1.19 7.37 -15.97
N GLN A 15 -1.03 6.57 -17.02
CA GLN A 15 -2.08 6.24 -18.00
C GLN A 15 -3.27 5.50 -17.36
N ASP A 16 -3.01 4.45 -16.58
CA ASP A 16 -4.06 3.75 -15.84
C ASP A 16 -4.79 4.70 -14.90
N THR A 17 -4.04 5.57 -14.21
CA THR A 17 -4.63 6.55 -13.29
C THR A 17 -5.51 7.57 -14.01
N ALA A 18 -5.08 8.05 -15.18
CA ALA A 18 -5.87 8.91 -16.06
C ALA A 18 -7.18 8.24 -16.49
N VAL A 19 -7.12 6.95 -16.89
CA VAL A 19 -8.30 6.14 -17.23
C VAL A 19 -9.24 5.95 -16.03
N PHE A 20 -8.70 5.63 -14.85
CA PHE A 20 -9.49 5.45 -13.63
C PHE A 20 -10.14 6.75 -13.13
N LEU A 21 -9.49 7.88 -13.34
CA LEU A 21 -9.98 9.20 -12.94
C LEU A 21 -10.83 9.87 -14.03
N GLY A 22 -10.81 9.36 -15.27
CA GLY A 22 -11.54 9.92 -16.40
C GLY A 22 -11.02 11.29 -16.84
N MET A 23 -9.72 11.54 -16.69
CA MET A 23 -9.05 12.81 -17.00
C MET A 23 -7.79 12.57 -17.83
N SER A 24 -7.24 13.61 -18.43
CA SER A 24 -5.99 13.54 -19.19
C SER A 24 -4.79 13.21 -18.29
N GLU A 25 -3.71 12.70 -18.86
CA GLU A 25 -2.49 12.36 -18.12
C GLU A 25 -1.89 13.57 -17.39
N ASP A 26 -1.89 14.75 -18.01
CA ASP A 26 -1.45 16.01 -17.39
C ASP A 26 -2.32 16.42 -16.20
N ASP A 27 -3.65 16.32 -16.33
CA ASP A 27 -4.61 16.60 -15.26
C ASP A 27 -4.47 15.60 -14.12
N ALA A 28 -4.34 14.31 -14.44
CA ALA A 28 -4.11 13.24 -13.46
C ALA A 28 -2.82 13.47 -12.69
N THR A 29 -1.74 13.81 -13.39
CA THR A 29 -0.42 14.11 -12.81
C THR A 29 -0.52 15.29 -11.84
N THR A 30 -1.17 16.37 -12.27
CA THR A 30 -1.41 17.56 -11.43
C THR A 30 -2.26 17.22 -10.21
N TYR A 31 -3.28 16.39 -10.38
CA TYR A 31 -4.18 15.95 -9.32
C TYR A 31 -3.45 15.10 -8.28
N VAL A 32 -2.69 14.08 -8.70
CA VAL A 32 -1.97 13.20 -7.77
C VAL A 32 -0.81 13.91 -7.06
N LEU A 33 -0.16 14.89 -7.71
CA LEU A 33 0.82 15.76 -7.07
C LEU A 33 0.21 16.58 -5.94
N GLN A 34 -0.99 17.14 -6.13
CA GLN A 34 -1.73 17.83 -5.05
C GLN A 34 -2.11 16.89 -3.90
N GLN A 35 -2.33 15.62 -4.19
CA GLN A 35 -2.61 14.58 -3.19
C GLN A 35 -1.33 14.05 -2.50
N GLY A 36 -0.15 14.57 -2.86
CA GLY A 36 1.13 14.22 -2.26
C GLY A 36 1.70 12.88 -2.75
N TRP A 37 1.29 12.41 -3.93
CA TRP A 37 1.90 11.27 -4.60
C TRP A 37 3.16 11.71 -5.36
N VAL A 38 4.04 10.76 -5.63
CA VAL A 38 5.29 11.03 -6.37
C VAL A 38 5.17 10.50 -7.78
N VAL A 39 5.48 11.33 -8.77
CA VAL A 39 5.48 10.97 -10.18
C VAL A 39 6.92 10.66 -10.60
N ASP A 40 7.13 9.50 -11.21
CA ASP A 40 8.38 9.15 -11.87
C ASP A 40 8.22 9.34 -13.39
N PRO A 41 8.73 10.46 -13.95
CA PRO A 41 8.57 10.76 -15.38
C PRO A 41 9.43 9.85 -16.26
N ALA A 42 10.47 9.19 -15.72
CA ALA A 42 11.32 8.28 -16.48
C ALA A 42 10.61 6.95 -16.80
N SER A 43 9.79 6.45 -15.87
CA SER A 43 9.06 5.20 -16.00
C SER A 43 7.56 5.39 -16.26
N GLN A 44 7.08 6.64 -16.33
CA GLN A 44 5.65 7.00 -16.38
C GLN A 44 4.82 6.34 -15.26
N MET A 45 5.42 6.24 -14.08
CA MET A 45 4.86 5.54 -12.91
C MET A 45 4.53 6.53 -11.79
N LEU A 46 3.46 6.26 -11.07
CA LEU A 46 3.03 7.02 -9.90
C LEU A 46 3.27 6.17 -8.65
N THR A 47 4.04 6.70 -7.72
CA THR A 47 4.17 6.13 -6.38
C THR A 47 3.04 6.66 -5.52
N VAL A 48 2.09 5.78 -5.24
CA VAL A 48 0.94 6.11 -4.42
C VAL A 48 1.42 6.22 -2.99
N LYS A 49 1.25 7.40 -2.38
CA LYS A 49 1.55 7.60 -0.97
C LYS A 49 0.46 6.92 -0.15
N LYS A 50 0.56 5.61 0.03
CA LYS A 50 -0.31 4.90 0.96
C LYS A 50 -0.10 5.49 2.35
N GLN A 51 -1.18 5.74 3.09
CA GLN A 51 -1.06 5.82 4.53
C GLN A 51 -0.31 4.54 4.95
N PRO A 52 0.71 4.63 5.82
CA PRO A 52 1.35 3.43 6.30
C PRO A 52 0.25 2.59 6.92
N ILE A 53 -0.20 1.58 6.16
CA ILE A 53 -0.94 0.48 6.71
C ILE A 53 0.07 -0.02 7.71
N VAL A 54 -0.19 0.23 8.98
CA VAL A 54 0.48 -0.43 10.07
C VAL A 54 0.05 -1.88 9.89
N THR A 55 0.64 -2.57 8.92
CA THR A 55 1.02 -3.94 9.14
C THR A 55 1.98 -3.83 10.31
N GLU A 56 1.41 -3.86 11.51
CA GLU A 56 1.99 -4.55 12.64
C GLU A 56 2.29 -5.97 12.16
N GLN A 57 3.32 -6.10 11.32
CA GLN A 57 4.19 -7.24 11.30
C GLN A 57 5.18 -7.05 12.44
N LYS A 58 4.66 -6.71 13.63
CA LYS A 58 5.20 -7.30 14.83
C LYS A 58 4.81 -8.76 14.72
N LEU A 59 5.69 -9.54 14.11
CA LEU A 59 5.90 -10.89 14.63
C LEU A 59 6.28 -10.67 16.09
N ASP A 60 5.28 -10.56 16.97
CA ASP A 60 5.48 -10.68 18.39
C ASP A 60 6.10 -12.07 18.55
N ALA A 61 7.42 -12.13 18.68
CA ALA A 61 8.14 -13.37 18.99
C ALA A 61 7.52 -14.04 20.23
N SER A 62 6.85 -13.25 21.08
CA SER A 62 6.01 -13.68 22.20
C SER A 62 4.85 -14.61 21.82
N LYS A 63 4.26 -14.53 20.61
CA LYS A 63 3.23 -15.49 20.16
C LYS A 63 3.81 -16.85 19.76
N LEU A 64 5.03 -16.88 19.23
CA LEU A 64 5.74 -18.13 18.93
C LEU A 64 6.17 -18.86 20.22
N GLN A 65 6.56 -18.12 21.26
CA GLN A 65 6.89 -18.67 22.58
C GLN A 65 5.69 -19.43 23.19
N ASN A 66 4.49 -18.86 23.10
CA ASN A 66 3.28 -19.44 23.71
C ASN A 66 2.81 -20.76 23.08
N LEU A 67 3.18 -21.06 21.82
CA LEU A 67 2.87 -22.35 21.21
C LEU A 67 3.83 -23.47 21.69
N THR A 68 5.03 -23.13 22.15
CA THR A 68 5.96 -24.12 22.71
C THR A 68 5.54 -24.58 24.11
N GLU A 69 4.98 -23.69 24.94
CA GLU A 69 4.55 -24.05 26.30
C GLU A 69 3.24 -24.87 26.35
N TYR A 70 2.38 -24.78 25.32
CA TYR A 70 1.13 -25.56 25.29
C TYR A 70 1.34 -27.07 25.01
N VAL A 71 2.50 -27.47 24.48
CA VAL A 71 2.88 -28.88 24.31
C VAL A 71 3.40 -29.48 25.61
N PHE A 72 3.96 -28.67 26.52
CA PHE A 72 4.53 -29.19 27.77
C PHE A 72 3.48 -29.49 28.86
N HIS A 73 2.29 -28.90 28.77
CA HIS A 73 1.25 -29.04 29.80
C HIS A 73 0.10 -29.99 29.45
N LEU A 74 0.19 -30.73 28.34
CA LEU A 74 -0.79 -31.77 27.98
C LEU A 74 -0.32 -33.20 28.32
N GLU A 75 0.83 -33.34 29.01
CA GLU A 75 1.36 -34.65 29.47
C GLU A 75 1.36 -34.82 31.00
N HIS A 76 0.34 -34.33 31.71
CA HIS A 76 0.12 -34.74 33.11
C HIS A 76 -1.35 -34.91 33.51
#